data_AF-A0A853IUU3-F1
#
_entry.id   AF-A0A853IUU3-F1
#
_cell.length_a   1.000
_cell.length_b   1.000
_cell.length_c   1.000
_cell.angle_alpha   90.00
_cell.angle_beta   90.00
_cell.angle_gamma   90.00
#
_symmetry.space_group_name_H-M   'P 1'
#
loop_
_entity.id
_entity.type
_entity.pdbx_description
1 polymer ?
#
loop_
_entity_poly.entity_id
_entity_poly.type
_entity_poly.pdbx_seq_one_letter_code
_entity_poly.pdbx_strand_id
1 'polypeptide(L)'
;MPTAIPVKLEDREFASQNQARLHYSAMLRRYEPGQAISAADQTDLQDLLRLHPRHAANRPIHQIQVVAGGFNRNHFVAHYANKFTQPLSYVHCIRNCPRPAPAADAPVPPKNKGQDRGRCPRTVRNPVLNLRSGGAIMKLLACLRDFLTYSPEQETLQRVQTISDLLEIHRAARSGSSKRQPPGLSSRTARLVAQTAALHQAPAAAPPTGLDDPPTTSFMRRHRPTAAPAAPGAPAWP
;
A
#
# COMPACT_ATOMS: atom_id res chain seq x y z
N MET A 1 -28.33 -2.02 -15.44
CA MET A 1 -27.20 -2.50 -14.63
C MET A 1 -25.90 -1.98 -15.24
N PRO A 2 -24.92 -1.51 -14.45
CA PRO A 2 -23.63 -1.08 -14.99
C PRO A 2 -22.91 -2.28 -15.62
N THR A 3 -22.57 -2.19 -16.90
CA THR A 3 -21.81 -3.22 -17.62
C THR A 3 -20.38 -3.24 -17.09
N ALA A 4 -19.81 -4.44 -16.90
CA ALA A 4 -18.41 -4.59 -16.51
C ALA A 4 -17.50 -3.91 -17.54
N ILE A 5 -16.56 -3.09 -17.07
CA ILE A 5 -15.58 -2.43 -17.94
C ILE A 5 -14.36 -3.35 -18.01
N PRO A 6 -14.03 -3.91 -19.18
CA PRO A 6 -12.84 -4.74 -19.34
C PRO A 6 -11.58 -3.90 -19.13
N VAL A 7 -10.54 -4.53 -18.59
CA VAL A 7 -9.24 -3.92 -18.32
C VAL A 7 -8.21 -4.66 -19.15
N LYS A 8 -7.49 -3.94 -20.00
CA LYS A 8 -6.36 -4.48 -20.77
C LYS A 8 -5.06 -4.05 -20.11
N LEU A 9 -4.22 -5.02 -19.77
CA LEU A 9 -2.91 -4.87 -19.18
C LEU A 9 -1.90 -5.46 -20.17
N GLU A 10 -1.41 -4.66 -21.10
CA GLU A 10 -0.46 -5.05 -22.17
C GLU A 10 -0.84 -6.39 -22.84
N ASP A 11 -0.28 -7.52 -22.37
CA ASP A 11 -0.52 -8.87 -22.92
C ASP A 11 -1.75 -9.60 -22.33
N ARG A 12 -2.37 -9.08 -21.27
CA ARG A 12 -3.50 -9.73 -20.59
C ARG A 12 -4.76 -8.88 -20.57
N GLU A 13 -5.87 -9.52 -20.90
CA GLU A 13 -7.21 -8.92 -20.80
C GLU A 13 -7.98 -9.53 -19.63
N PHE A 14 -8.54 -8.66 -18.80
CA PHE A 14 -9.41 -9.04 -17.69
C PHE A 14 -10.83 -8.54 -17.96
N ALA A 15 -11.84 -9.37 -17.70
CA ALA A 15 -13.23 -8.99 -17.93
C ALA A 15 -13.70 -7.86 -16.99
N SER A 16 -13.01 -7.65 -15.87
CA SER A 16 -13.27 -6.54 -14.94
C SER A 16 -12.06 -6.21 -14.06
N GLN A 17 -12.06 -5.02 -13.46
CA GLN A 17 -11.07 -4.64 -12.43
C GLN A 17 -11.04 -5.60 -11.25
N ASN A 18 -12.18 -6.19 -10.88
CA ASN A 18 -12.24 -7.14 -9.77
C ASN A 18 -11.51 -8.44 -10.10
N GLN A 19 -11.61 -8.93 -11.34
CA GLN A 19 -10.84 -10.10 -11.78
C GLN A 19 -9.33 -9.83 -11.76
N ALA A 20 -8.90 -8.65 -12.23
CA ALA A 20 -7.49 -8.26 -12.13
C ALA A 20 -7.02 -8.26 -10.67
N ARG A 21 -7.82 -7.70 -9.73
CA ARG A 21 -7.48 -7.71 -8.30
C ARG A 21 -7.36 -9.12 -7.74
N LEU A 22 -8.30 -10.01 -8.08
CA LEU A 22 -8.25 -11.41 -7.66
C LEU A 22 -6.99 -12.10 -8.17
N HIS A 23 -6.64 -11.88 -9.44
CA HIS A 23 -5.44 -12.43 -10.05
C HIS A 23 -4.16 -12.04 -9.31
N TYR A 24 -3.90 -10.73 -9.11
CA TYR A 24 -2.71 -10.28 -8.40
C TYR A 24 -2.74 -10.61 -6.91
N SER A 25 -3.92 -10.69 -6.28
CA SER A 25 -4.03 -11.14 -4.89
C SER A 25 -3.71 -12.62 -4.72
N ALA A 26 -4.10 -13.46 -5.69
CA ALA A 26 -3.76 -14.87 -5.71
C ALA A 26 -2.26 -15.05 -5.97
N MET A 27 -1.70 -14.29 -6.92
CA MET A 27 -0.26 -14.25 -7.19
C MET A 27 0.53 -13.96 -5.91
N LEU A 28 0.16 -12.91 -5.17
CA LEU A 28 0.83 -12.51 -3.92
C LEU A 28 0.80 -13.60 -2.82
N ARG A 29 -0.27 -14.41 -2.77
CA ARG A 29 -0.42 -15.48 -1.77
C ARG A 29 0.41 -16.74 -2.09
N ARG A 30 0.93 -16.87 -3.32
CA ARG A 30 1.79 -18.00 -3.71
C ARG A 30 3.22 -17.89 -3.18
N TYR A 31 3.61 -16.70 -2.73
CA TYR A 31 4.99 -16.38 -2.35
C TYR A 31 5.08 -16.06 -0.87
N GLU A 32 6.13 -16.56 -0.24
CA GLU A 32 6.48 -16.25 1.15
C GLU A 32 7.14 -14.87 1.25
N PRO A 33 7.02 -14.17 2.40
CA PRO A 33 7.79 -12.96 2.66
C PRO A 33 9.29 -13.21 2.55
N GLY A 34 9.99 -12.36 1.81
CA GLY A 34 11.41 -12.51 1.47
C GLY A 34 11.66 -13.33 0.20
N GLN A 35 10.63 -13.91 -0.42
CA GLN A 35 10.80 -14.68 -1.65
C GLN A 35 10.84 -13.77 -2.88
N ALA A 36 11.77 -14.06 -3.79
CA ALA A 36 11.82 -13.46 -5.12
C ALA A 36 10.68 -14.01 -5.98
N ILE A 37 10.03 -13.13 -6.75
CA ILE A 37 8.94 -13.51 -7.64
C ILE A 37 9.49 -14.23 -8.88
N SER A 38 8.72 -15.16 -9.46
CA SER A 38 9.11 -15.82 -10.71
C SER A 38 9.21 -14.82 -11.88
N ALA A 39 10.04 -15.12 -12.87
CA ALA A 39 10.25 -14.24 -14.02
C ALA A 39 8.96 -13.91 -14.78
N ALA A 40 8.05 -14.89 -14.92
CA ALA A 40 6.77 -14.69 -15.60
C ALA A 40 5.85 -13.70 -14.84
N ASP A 41 5.71 -13.89 -13.53
CA ASP A 41 4.91 -12.99 -12.69
C ASP A 41 5.59 -11.60 -12.56
N GLN A 42 6.93 -11.54 -12.63
CA GLN A 42 7.67 -10.28 -12.64
C GLN A 42 7.36 -9.47 -13.90
N THR A 43 7.29 -10.09 -15.08
CA THR A 43 6.85 -9.43 -16.31
C THR A 43 5.42 -8.88 -16.15
N ASP A 44 4.48 -9.70 -15.67
CA ASP A 44 3.08 -9.27 -15.44
C ASP A 44 2.96 -8.05 -14.51
N LEU A 45 3.86 -7.94 -13.51
CA LEU A 45 3.91 -6.80 -12.59
C LEU A 45 4.61 -5.58 -13.21
N GLN A 46 5.63 -5.79 -14.05
CA GLN A 46 6.30 -4.72 -14.78
C GLN A 46 5.35 -4.05 -15.78
N ASP A 47 4.55 -4.83 -16.50
CA ASP A 47 3.56 -4.32 -17.46
C ASP A 47 2.47 -3.52 -16.73
N LEU A 48 2.01 -4.02 -15.57
CA LEU A 48 1.09 -3.29 -14.70
C LEU A 48 1.67 -1.94 -14.25
N LEU A 49 2.97 -1.88 -13.98
CA LEU A 49 3.66 -0.67 -13.53
C LEU A 49 3.89 0.35 -14.63
N ARG A 50 4.17 -0.09 -15.87
CA ARG A 50 4.32 0.80 -17.04
C ARG A 50 3.08 1.64 -17.27
N LEU A 51 1.90 1.07 -17.00
CA LEU A 51 0.61 1.76 -17.14
C LEU A 51 0.34 2.78 -16.04
N HIS A 52 1.12 2.80 -14.95
CA HIS A 52 0.87 3.68 -13.82
C HIS A 52 1.61 5.02 -13.94
N PRO A 53 0.93 6.18 -13.88
CA PRO A 53 1.55 7.48 -14.11
C PRO A 53 2.65 7.84 -13.11
N ARG A 54 2.61 7.30 -11.87
CA ARG A 54 3.70 7.50 -10.89
C ARG A 54 4.93 6.61 -11.10
N HIS A 55 4.78 5.50 -11.83
CA HIS A 55 5.87 4.55 -12.11
C HIS A 55 6.33 4.60 -13.57
N ALA A 56 5.66 5.41 -14.41
CA ALA A 56 6.03 5.68 -15.79
C ALA A 56 7.40 6.38 -15.96
N ALA A 57 8.01 6.86 -14.87
CA ALA A 57 9.42 7.22 -14.87
C ALA A 57 10.23 5.92 -15.03
N ASN A 58 10.45 5.50 -16.28
CA ASN A 58 11.12 4.29 -16.78
C ASN A 58 12.44 3.95 -16.06
N ARG A 59 12.36 3.55 -14.79
CA ARG A 59 13.49 3.07 -14.01
C ARG A 59 13.53 1.56 -14.18
N PRO A 60 14.69 0.99 -14.57
CA PRO A 60 14.81 -0.45 -14.71
C PRO A 60 14.63 -1.09 -13.33
N ILE A 61 13.60 -1.93 -13.22
CA ILE A 61 13.34 -2.73 -12.04
C ILE A 61 14.17 -4.00 -12.18
N HIS A 62 15.14 -4.21 -11.27
CA HIS A 62 15.98 -5.40 -11.31
C HIS A 62 15.24 -6.62 -10.80
N GLN A 63 14.54 -6.45 -9.68
CA GLN A 63 13.90 -7.56 -8.99
C GLN A 63 12.65 -7.07 -8.27
N ILE A 64 11.64 -7.92 -8.21
CA ILE A 64 10.46 -7.71 -7.37
C ILE A 64 10.45 -8.82 -6.33
N GLN A 65 10.31 -8.42 -5.07
CA GLN A 65 10.28 -9.32 -3.92
C GLN A 65 8.98 -9.13 -3.15
N VAL A 66 8.52 -10.19 -2.48
CA VAL A 66 7.42 -10.09 -1.53
C VAL A 66 7.97 -9.73 -0.16
N VAL A 67 7.41 -8.72 0.49
CA VAL A 67 7.81 -8.28 1.83
C VAL A 67 6.61 -8.34 2.77
N ALA A 68 6.84 -8.78 4.01
CA ALA A 68 5.83 -8.73 5.06
C ALA A 68 5.62 -7.27 5.48
N GLY A 69 4.40 -6.77 5.27
CA GLY A 69 3.98 -5.47 5.78
C GLY A 69 3.37 -5.58 7.18
N GLY A 70 2.94 -4.43 7.70
CA GLY A 70 2.15 -4.42 8.94
C GLY A 70 0.84 -5.20 8.79
N PHE A 71 0.31 -5.68 9.93
CA PHE A 71 -0.96 -6.40 10.02
C PHE A 71 -1.01 -7.75 9.26
N ASN A 72 0.11 -8.48 9.19
CA ASN A 72 0.22 -9.78 8.51
C ASN A 72 -0.23 -9.72 7.03
N ARG A 73 0.07 -8.61 6.36
CA ARG A 73 -0.24 -8.43 4.94
C ARG A 73 1.05 -8.40 4.14
N ASN A 74 1.14 -9.28 3.16
CA ASN A 74 2.24 -9.27 2.20
C ASN A 74 2.03 -8.13 1.20
N HIS A 75 3.12 -7.59 0.67
CA HIS A 75 3.09 -6.62 -0.42
C HIS A 75 4.30 -6.80 -1.32
N PHE A 76 4.19 -6.34 -2.57
CA PHE A 76 5.30 -6.35 -3.51
C PHE A 76 6.19 -5.14 -3.26
N VAL A 77 7.50 -5.35 -3.38
CA VAL A 77 8.51 -4.30 -3.32
C VAL A 77 9.39 -4.42 -4.57
N ALA A 78 9.49 -3.33 -5.32
CA ALA A 78 10.40 -3.24 -6.46
C ALA A 78 11.78 -2.77 -5.98
N HIS A 79 12.81 -3.52 -6.35
CA HIS A 79 14.21 -3.21 -6.12
C HIS A 79 14.83 -2.64 -7.40
N TYR A 80 15.44 -1.46 -7.27
CA TYR A 80 16.12 -0.75 -8.34
C TYR A 80 17.65 -0.88 -8.21
N ALA A 81 18.37 -0.54 -9.28
CA ALA A 81 19.84 -0.63 -9.36
C ALA A 81 20.53 0.06 -8.17
N ASN A 82 19.97 1.19 -7.76
CA ASN A 82 20.53 2.08 -6.74
C ASN A 82 20.24 1.61 -5.31
N LYS A 83 19.90 0.33 -5.11
CA LYS A 83 19.39 -0.23 -3.84
C LYS A 83 18.13 0.46 -3.31
N PHE A 84 17.52 1.32 -4.11
CA PHE A 84 16.25 1.95 -3.78
C PHE A 84 15.17 0.87 -3.82
N THR A 85 14.31 0.85 -2.80
CA THR A 85 13.17 -0.05 -2.70
C THR A 85 11.89 0.76 -2.68
N GLN A 86 10.93 0.39 -3.53
CA GLN A 86 9.64 1.07 -3.56
C GLN A 86 8.50 0.06 -3.32
N PRO A 87 7.63 0.31 -2.31
CA PRO A 87 6.46 -0.54 -2.11
C PRO A 87 5.47 -0.34 -3.26
N LEU A 88 4.85 -1.44 -3.66
CA LEU A 88 4.07 -1.52 -4.87
C LEU A 88 2.62 -1.93 -4.55
N SER A 89 1.68 -1.06 -4.91
CA SER A 89 0.25 -1.30 -4.71
C SER A 89 -0.41 -1.66 -6.04
N TYR A 90 -0.59 -2.95 -6.30
CA TYR A 90 -1.32 -3.43 -7.48
C TYR A 90 -2.75 -2.88 -7.54
N VAL A 91 -3.39 -2.69 -6.38
CA VAL A 91 -4.74 -2.12 -6.29
C VAL A 91 -4.77 -0.69 -6.82
N HIS A 92 -3.75 0.11 -6.49
CA HIS A 92 -3.64 1.48 -6.99
C HIS A 92 -3.36 1.50 -8.49
N CYS A 93 -2.50 0.59 -8.97
CA CYS A 93 -2.22 0.44 -10.40
C CYS A 93 -3.49 0.13 -11.19
N ILE A 94 -4.25 -0.91 -10.81
CA ILE A 94 -5.50 -1.31 -11.48
C ILE A 94 -6.55 -0.19 -11.50
N ARG A 95 -6.63 0.62 -10.43
CA ARG A 95 -7.59 1.73 -10.35
C ARG A 95 -7.24 2.88 -11.30
N ASN A 96 -5.95 3.12 -11.50
CA ASN A 96 -5.44 4.21 -12.34
C ASN A 96 -5.11 3.76 -13.77
N CYS A 97 -5.28 2.47 -14.09
CA CYS A 97 -5.10 1.98 -15.44
C CYS A 97 -6.03 2.78 -16.38
N PRO A 98 -5.48 3.35 -17.46
CA PRO A 98 -6.28 4.07 -18.44
C PRO A 98 -7.35 3.10 -18.96
N ARG A 99 -8.61 3.53 -18.90
CA ARG A 99 -9.69 2.76 -19.50
C ARG A 99 -9.37 2.62 -20.99
N PRO A 100 -9.31 1.39 -21.54
CA PRO A 100 -9.09 1.24 -22.97
C PRO A 100 -10.19 2.03 -23.68
N ALA A 101 -9.78 2.92 -24.59
CA ALA A 101 -10.73 3.63 -25.42
C ALA A 101 -11.61 2.55 -26.09
N PRO A 102 -12.95 2.68 -26.05
CA PRO A 102 -13.80 1.73 -26.74
C PRO A 102 -13.32 1.70 -28.19
N ALA A 103 -12.94 0.51 -28.67
CA ALA A 103 -12.46 0.33 -30.04
C ALA A 103 -13.43 1.07 -30.97
N ALA A 104 -12.92 1.99 -31.78
CA ALA A 104 -13.72 2.94 -32.54
C ALA A 104 -14.70 2.27 -33.53
N ASP A 105 -14.59 0.96 -33.72
CA ASP A 105 -15.38 0.16 -34.64
C ASP A 105 -16.59 -0.54 -33.99
N ALA A 106 -16.86 -0.34 -32.69
CA ALA A 106 -18.11 -0.82 -32.12
C ALA A 106 -19.28 0.01 -32.70
N PRO A 107 -20.21 -0.60 -33.45
CA PRO A 107 -21.35 0.11 -34.03
C PRO A 107 -22.11 0.79 -32.90
N VAL A 108 -22.13 2.12 -32.94
CA VAL A 108 -22.87 2.96 -31.99
C VAL A 108 -24.31 2.46 -32.00
N PRO A 109 -24.84 1.91 -30.89
CA PRO A 109 -26.23 1.50 -30.86
C PRO A 109 -27.10 2.71 -31.22
N PRO A 110 -28.10 2.55 -32.11
CA PRO A 110 -28.88 3.66 -32.61
C PRO A 110 -29.45 4.44 -31.42
N LYS A 111 -29.10 5.73 -31.34
CA LYS A 111 -29.63 6.64 -30.34
C LYS A 111 -31.14 6.71 -30.50
N ASN A 112 -31.88 5.95 -29.71
CA ASN A 112 -33.33 6.09 -29.61
C ASN A 112 -33.64 7.49 -29.04
N LYS A 113 -33.97 8.42 -29.94
CA LYS A 113 -34.57 9.71 -29.63
C LYS A 113 -35.96 9.46 -29.07
N GLY A 114 -36.09 9.32 -27.75
CA GLY A 114 -37.43 9.13 -27.18
C GLY A 114 -37.48 8.75 -25.72
N GLN A 115 -36.82 9.50 -24.83
CA GLN A 115 -37.29 9.61 -23.44
C GLN A 115 -36.63 10.79 -22.74
N ASP A 116 -37.16 11.97 -23.06
CA ASP A 116 -37.18 13.11 -22.17
C ASP A 116 -38.38 12.96 -21.24
N ARG A 117 -38.11 12.76 -19.94
CA ARG A 117 -38.93 13.14 -18.77
C ARG A 117 -38.30 12.52 -17.51
N GLY A 118 -37.68 13.35 -16.66
CA GLY A 118 -37.39 12.95 -15.26
C GLY A 118 -36.00 13.26 -14.71
N ARG A 119 -35.53 14.48 -14.90
CA ARG A 119 -34.63 15.26 -14.03
C ARG A 119 -34.12 14.58 -12.72
N CYS A 120 -32.79 14.39 -12.61
CA CYS A 120 -32.00 14.64 -11.39
C CYS A 120 -30.62 15.19 -11.81
N PRO A 121 -30.23 16.43 -11.42
CA PRO A 121 -28.95 16.99 -11.80
C PRO A 121 -27.87 16.56 -10.79
N ARG A 122 -26.95 15.70 -11.22
CA ARG A 122 -25.62 15.59 -10.59
C ARG A 122 -24.56 15.80 -11.65
N THR A 123 -24.29 17.06 -11.90
CA THR A 123 -23.24 17.55 -12.78
C THR A 123 -21.87 17.26 -12.15
N VAL A 124 -21.29 16.10 -12.43
CA VAL A 124 -19.83 15.92 -12.27
C VAL A 124 -19.21 16.33 -13.60
N ARG A 125 -18.85 17.61 -13.70
CA ARG A 125 -18.08 18.19 -14.80
C ARG A 125 -16.76 17.45 -14.94
N ASN A 126 -16.58 16.78 -16.07
CA ASN A 126 -15.27 16.55 -16.67
C ASN A 126 -14.77 17.88 -17.23
N PRO A 127 -13.63 18.43 -16.78
CA PRO A 127 -13.04 19.60 -17.43
C PRO A 127 -12.30 19.14 -18.69
N VAL A 128 -12.95 19.32 -19.85
CA VAL A 128 -12.25 19.53 -21.11
C VAL A 128 -11.34 20.74 -20.91
N LEU A 129 -10.04 20.52 -21.08
CA LEU A 129 -8.98 21.49 -20.93
C LEU A 129 -9.13 22.58 -22.00
N ASN A 130 -9.83 23.65 -21.66
CA ASN A 130 -9.60 24.94 -22.29
C ASN A 130 -8.30 25.50 -21.68
N LEU A 131 -7.23 25.46 -22.48
CA LEU A 131 -5.97 26.14 -22.22
C LEU A 131 -6.22 27.66 -22.22
N ARG A 132 -6.65 28.20 -21.08
CA ARG A 132 -6.44 29.62 -20.74
C ARG A 132 -5.82 29.70 -19.35
N SER A 133 -4.50 29.92 -19.39
CA SER A 133 -3.65 30.61 -18.42
C SER A 133 -4.14 30.67 -16.96
N GLY A 134 -3.49 29.90 -16.08
CA GLY A 134 -3.55 30.11 -14.62
C GLY A 134 -3.67 28.83 -13.79
N GLY A 135 -4.43 27.84 -14.26
CA GLY A 135 -4.74 26.63 -13.48
C GLY A 135 -3.66 25.54 -13.48
N ALA A 136 -2.77 25.53 -14.47
CA ALA A 136 -1.72 24.51 -14.59
C ALA A 136 -0.62 24.68 -13.53
N ILE A 137 -0.27 25.93 -13.19
CA ILE A 137 0.74 26.23 -12.18
C ILE A 137 0.25 25.80 -10.79
N MET A 138 -1.02 26.05 -10.45
CA MET A 138 -1.58 25.62 -9.16
C MET A 138 -1.66 24.10 -9.02
N LYS A 139 -1.93 23.37 -10.11
CA LYS A 139 -1.91 21.89 -10.11
C LYS A 139 -0.50 21.33 -10.04
N LEU A 140 0.47 21.97 -10.71
CA LEU A 140 1.88 21.61 -10.62
C LEU A 140 2.42 21.88 -9.20
N LEU A 141 2.05 23.01 -8.59
CA LEU A 141 2.40 23.35 -7.22
C LEU A 141 1.72 22.43 -6.20
N ALA A 142 0.48 21.98 -6.44
CA ALA A 142 -0.17 20.98 -5.59
C ALA A 142 0.53 19.61 -5.69
N CYS A 143 0.89 19.17 -6.91
CA CYS A 143 1.64 17.94 -7.10
C CYS A 143 3.06 18.02 -6.53
N LEU A 144 3.75 19.15 -6.68
CA LEU A 144 5.07 19.38 -6.08
C LEU A 144 4.98 19.48 -4.55
N ARG A 145 3.90 20.05 -4.00
CA ARG A 145 3.66 20.04 -2.55
C ARG A 145 3.45 18.63 -2.02
N ASP A 146 2.68 17.80 -2.71
CA ASP A 146 2.48 16.39 -2.35
C ASP A 146 3.77 15.57 -2.52
N PHE A 147 4.63 15.94 -3.48
CA PHE A 147 5.93 15.29 -3.72
C PHE A 147 6.98 15.70 -2.67
N LEU A 148 6.99 16.98 -2.24
CA LEU A 148 7.89 17.50 -1.21
C LEU A 148 7.42 17.17 0.22
N THR A 149 6.13 16.88 0.43
CA THR A 149 5.62 16.42 1.74
C THR A 149 5.76 14.92 1.95
N TYR A 150 5.95 14.13 0.89
CA TYR A 150 6.33 12.72 1.01
C TYR A 150 7.84 12.56 1.19
N SER A 151 8.37 13.17 2.24
CA SER A 151 9.69 12.83 2.78
C SER A 151 9.48 11.81 3.91
N PRO A 152 10.20 10.69 3.96
CA PRO A 152 10.17 9.78 5.11
C PRO A 152 10.56 10.50 6.42
N GLU A 153 11.23 11.65 6.34
CA GLU A 153 11.48 12.53 7.48
C GLU A 153 10.23 13.23 8.03
N GLN A 154 9.19 13.48 7.22
CA GLN A 154 7.99 14.15 7.74
C GLN A 154 7.15 13.20 8.61
N GLU A 155 7.17 11.91 8.30
CA GLU A 155 6.55 10.88 9.13
C GLU A 155 7.34 10.69 10.44
N THR A 156 8.67 10.73 10.40
CA THR A 156 9.47 10.71 11.64
C THR A 156 9.29 11.99 12.45
N LEU A 157 9.19 13.16 11.82
CA LEU A 157 8.90 14.44 12.51
C LEU A 157 7.49 14.45 13.12
N GLN A 158 6.46 13.94 12.43
CA GLN A 158 5.13 13.77 13.03
C GLN A 158 5.16 12.80 14.21
N ARG A 159 5.89 11.68 14.10
CA ARG A 159 6.04 10.74 15.21
C ARG A 159 6.79 11.36 16.39
N VAL A 160 7.86 12.13 16.15
CA VAL A 160 8.61 12.85 17.19
C VAL A 160 7.75 13.93 17.85
N GLN A 161 6.97 14.69 17.09
CA GLN A 161 6.03 15.67 17.63
C GLN A 161 4.98 14.99 18.51
N THR A 162 4.42 13.86 18.06
CA THR A 162 3.44 13.09 18.83
C THR A 162 4.05 12.55 20.13
N ILE A 163 5.32 12.12 20.12
CA ILE A 163 6.03 11.67 21.32
C ILE A 163 6.29 12.84 22.28
N SER A 164 6.66 14.02 21.77
CA SER A 164 6.86 15.22 22.58
C SER A 164 5.56 15.65 23.28
N ASP A 165 4.45 15.67 22.55
CA ASP A 165 3.13 16.01 23.10
C ASP A 165 2.70 15.00 24.19
N LEU A 166 2.95 13.70 24.00
CA LEU A 166 2.65 12.67 24.99
C LEU A 166 3.51 12.79 26.27
N LEU A 167 4.79 13.16 26.13
CA LEU A 167 5.67 13.40 27.27
C LEU A 167 5.22 14.61 28.08
N GLU A 168 4.76 15.67 27.42
CA GLU A 168 4.27 16.87 28.08
C GLU A 168 2.96 16.62 28.84
N ILE A 169 2.05 15.82 28.26
CA ILE A 169 0.85 15.33 28.96
C ILE A 169 1.22 14.50 30.19
N HIS A 170 2.19 13.58 30.09
CA HIS A 170 2.65 12.78 31.23
C HIS A 170 3.29 13.62 32.34
N ARG A 171 4.04 14.67 31.96
CA ARG A 171 4.67 15.60 32.91
C ARG A 171 3.62 16.43 33.64
N ALA A 172 2.59 16.90 32.94
CA ALA A 172 1.45 17.63 33.52
C ALA A 172 0.59 16.74 34.44
N ALA A 173 0.44 15.45 34.10
CA ALA A 173 -0.27 14.49 34.96
C ALA A 173 0.49 14.20 36.27
N ARG A 174 1.83 14.16 36.24
CA ARG A 174 2.67 13.96 37.43
C ARG A 174 2.77 15.17 38.36
N SER A 175 2.59 16.39 37.84
CA SER A 175 2.64 17.60 38.66
C SER A 175 1.36 17.90 39.44
N GLY A 176 0.35 17.01 39.39
CA GLY A 176 -0.85 17.10 40.23
C GLY A 176 -1.73 18.33 39.99
N SER A 177 -1.47 19.11 38.93
CA SER A 177 -2.19 20.35 38.62
C SER A 177 -3.52 20.04 37.92
N SER A 178 -4.47 19.52 38.70
CA SER A 178 -5.85 19.31 38.28
C SER A 178 -6.62 20.63 38.38
N LYS A 179 -6.51 21.49 37.35
CA LYS A 179 -7.50 22.52 36.94
C LYS A 179 -6.90 23.49 35.90
N ARG A 180 -6.67 23.03 34.66
CA ARG A 180 -6.75 23.89 33.46
C ARG A 180 -6.65 23.01 32.22
N GLN A 181 -7.74 22.94 31.48
CA GLN A 181 -7.79 22.31 30.17
C GLN A 181 -7.04 23.20 29.18
N PRO A 182 -5.99 22.71 28.47
CA PRO A 182 -5.26 23.52 27.51
C PRO A 182 -6.15 23.84 26.30
N PRO A 183 -6.25 25.11 25.86
CA PRO A 183 -6.97 25.47 24.66
C PRO A 183 -6.18 25.01 23.42
N GLY A 184 -6.77 24.15 22.60
CA GLY A 184 -6.24 23.84 21.25
C GLY A 184 -6.05 22.38 20.88
N LEU A 185 -6.33 21.42 21.76
CA LEU A 185 -6.25 20.00 21.38
C LEU A 185 -7.40 19.63 20.44
N SER A 186 -7.06 19.17 19.23
CA SER A 186 -7.99 18.61 18.26
C SER A 186 -8.87 17.54 18.93
N SER A 187 -10.17 17.55 18.64
CA SER A 187 -11.16 16.64 19.22
C SER A 187 -10.79 15.16 19.07
N ARG A 188 -9.91 14.84 18.10
CA ARG A 188 -9.37 13.49 17.88
C ARG A 188 -8.37 13.06 18.96
N THR A 189 -7.50 13.96 19.40
CA THR A 189 -6.50 13.70 20.45
C THR A 189 -7.17 13.57 21.82
N ALA A 190 -8.17 14.43 22.08
CA ALA A 190 -8.96 14.35 23.32
C ALA A 190 -9.72 13.01 23.44
N ARG A 191 -10.27 12.48 22.33
CA ARG A 191 -10.92 11.16 22.32
C ARG A 191 -9.95 10.01 22.55
N LEU A 192 -8.74 10.08 21.97
CA LEU A 192 -7.70 9.08 22.16
C LEU A 192 -7.22 9.03 23.63
N VAL A 193 -7.03 10.18 24.26
CA VAL A 193 -6.63 10.28 25.67
C VAL A 193 -7.75 9.79 26.61
N ALA A 194 -9.02 10.11 26.32
CA ALA A 194 -10.16 9.59 27.09
C ALA A 194 -10.29 8.05 26.96
N GLN A 195 -9.99 7.50 25.78
CA GLN A 195 -10.08 6.06 25.53
C GLN A 195 -8.94 5.26 26.20
N THR A 196 -7.74 5.83 26.29
CA THR A 196 -6.62 5.20 27.04
C THR A 196 -6.78 5.31 28.56
N ALA A 197 -7.37 6.41 29.06
CA ALA A 197 -7.66 6.56 30.49
C ALA A 197 -8.70 5.52 30.99
N ALA A 198 -9.70 5.19 30.16
CA ALA A 198 -10.71 4.18 30.49
C ALA A 198 -10.15 2.74 30.57
N LEU A 199 -9.03 2.45 29.90
CA LEU A 199 -8.38 1.14 29.93
C LEU A 199 -7.49 0.93 31.17
N HIS A 200 -7.06 1.99 31.85
CA HIS A 200 -6.18 1.90 33.03
C HIS A 200 -6.91 1.90 34.38
N GLN A 201 -8.24 1.93 34.39
CA GLN A 201 -9.06 1.91 35.61
C GLN A 201 -9.66 0.52 35.93
N ALA A 202 -8.97 -0.55 35.55
CA ALA A 202 -9.28 -1.89 36.02
C ALA A 202 -8.70 -2.11 37.44
N PRO A 203 -9.49 -2.51 38.43
CA PRO A 203 -9.01 -2.74 39.79
C PRO A 203 -8.01 -3.90 39.82
N ALA A 204 -6.88 -3.68 40.51
CA ALA A 204 -5.81 -4.64 40.69
C ALA A 204 -6.32 -5.91 41.39
N ALA A 205 -6.51 -6.98 40.61
CA ALA A 205 -6.69 -8.32 41.14
C ALA A 205 -5.35 -8.80 41.72
N ALA A 206 -5.43 -9.37 42.93
CA ALA A 206 -4.31 -9.80 43.74
C ALA A 206 -3.39 -10.82 43.03
N PRO A 207 -2.09 -10.85 43.36
CA PRO A 207 -1.13 -11.78 42.78
C PRO A 207 -1.35 -13.21 43.30
N PRO A 208 -1.38 -14.25 42.43
CA PRO A 208 -1.27 -15.63 42.87
C PRO A 208 0.19 -15.95 43.24
N THR A 209 0.40 -16.27 44.51
CA THR A 209 1.60 -16.95 45.02
C THR A 209 1.53 -18.45 44.69
N GLY A 210 2.64 -19.01 44.20
CA GLY A 210 2.83 -20.44 43.91
C GLY A 210 3.75 -20.56 42.71
N LEU A 211 5.08 -20.61 42.84
CA LEU A 211 5.92 -21.63 43.50
C LEU A 211 5.66 -23.02 42.89
N ASP A 212 6.43 -23.37 41.86
CA ASP A 212 7.03 -24.70 41.63
C ASP A 212 7.86 -24.68 40.34
N ASP A 213 9.19 -24.80 40.49
CA ASP A 213 10.18 -25.15 39.46
C ASP A 213 10.22 -26.69 39.26
N PRO A 214 11.19 -27.29 38.52
CA PRO A 214 11.21 -27.61 37.09
C PRO A 214 11.33 -29.17 36.88
N PRO A 215 11.67 -29.76 35.70
CA PRO A 215 13.06 -29.74 35.21
C PRO A 215 13.27 -29.80 33.66
N THR A 216 14.34 -29.12 33.25
CA THR A 216 15.39 -29.55 32.31
C THR A 216 15.25 -30.93 31.64
N THR A 217 15.06 -30.93 30.32
CA THR A 217 15.52 -31.97 29.38
C THR A 217 15.82 -31.28 28.04
N SER A 218 17.06 -30.85 27.77
CA SER A 218 18.11 -31.66 27.16
C SER A 218 17.60 -32.58 26.05
N PHE A 219 17.48 -32.06 24.84
CA PHE A 219 17.45 -32.87 23.63
C PHE A 219 18.41 -32.30 22.58
N MET A 220 19.63 -32.82 22.61
CA MET A 220 20.51 -32.84 21.44
C MET A 220 19.84 -33.69 20.35
N ARG A 221 19.64 -33.12 19.15
CA ARG A 221 19.56 -33.95 17.94
C ARG A 221 20.32 -33.32 16.79
N ARG A 222 21.49 -33.91 16.55
CA ARG A 222 22.33 -33.75 15.37
C ARG A 222 21.65 -34.46 14.19
N HIS A 223 21.46 -33.76 13.07
CA HIS A 223 21.35 -34.36 11.73
C HIS A 223 22.06 -33.39 10.77
N ARG A 224 23.36 -33.60 10.52
CA ARG A 224 23.96 -34.31 9.37
C ARG A 224 23.72 -33.56 8.03
N PRO A 225 24.73 -32.87 7.48
CA PRO A 225 24.65 -32.32 6.13
C PRO A 225 24.77 -33.45 5.11
N THR A 226 23.80 -33.56 4.20
CA THR A 226 23.86 -34.45 3.05
C THR A 226 24.66 -33.76 1.95
N ALA A 227 25.72 -34.43 1.52
CA ALA A 227 26.65 -33.99 0.50
C ALA A 227 25.98 -33.74 -0.86
N ALA A 228 26.45 -32.68 -1.52
CA ALA A 228 26.13 -32.34 -2.91
C ALA A 228 26.80 -33.35 -3.87
N PRO A 229 26.08 -33.85 -4.90
CA PRO A 229 26.72 -34.49 -6.03
C PRO A 229 27.30 -33.43 -6.98
N ALA A 230 28.60 -33.52 -7.20
CA ALA A 230 29.32 -32.85 -8.28
C ALA A 230 28.79 -33.33 -9.64
N ALA A 231 28.53 -32.40 -10.55
CA ALA A 231 28.34 -32.69 -11.96
C ALA A 231 29.40 -31.93 -12.79
N PRO A 232 30.17 -32.62 -13.65
CA PRO A 232 31.20 -32.04 -14.51
C PRO A 232 30.60 -31.62 -15.86
N GLY A 233 31.20 -30.63 -16.52
CA GLY A 233 31.00 -30.44 -17.96
C GLY A 233 30.94 -28.98 -18.39
N ALA A 234 32.10 -28.32 -18.44
CA ALA A 234 32.29 -27.15 -19.29
C ALA A 234 32.86 -27.63 -20.65
N PRO A 235 32.22 -27.33 -21.79
CA PRO A 235 32.86 -27.49 -23.09
C PRO A 235 33.76 -26.28 -23.37
N ALA A 236 35.02 -26.58 -23.66
CA ALA A 236 35.93 -25.65 -24.33
C ALA A 236 35.40 -25.37 -25.75
N TRP A 237 35.36 -24.10 -26.13
CA TRP A 237 35.15 -23.66 -27.51
C TRP A 237 36.39 -22.89 -27.98
N PRO A 238 36.69 -22.96 -29.29
CA PRO A 238 37.99 -22.69 -29.90
C PRO A 238 38.40 -21.20 -29.93
#